data_AF-A0A6I5C5F4-F1
#
_entry.id   AF-A0A6I5C5F4-F1
#
_cell.length_a   1.000
_cell.length_b   1.000
_cell.length_c   1.000
_cell.angle_alpha   90.00
_cell.angle_beta   90.00
_cell.angle_gamma   90.00
#
_symmetry.space_group_name_H-M   'P 1'
#
loop_
_entity.id
_entity.type
_entity.pdbx_description
1 polymer ?
#
loop_
_entity_poly.entity_id
_entity_poly.type
_entity_poly.pdbx_seq_one_letter_code
_entity_poly.pdbx_strand_id
1 'polypeptide(L)'
;MTGVDHDRQLARLTEQVPVRVSDCLDVCEHANVIVVQPSAAARAGGARPVWLGLVNDPDATEDIAAWVQAGGPGAAPCPDILGLYVFTPPRRAK
;
A
#
# COMPACT_ATOMS: atom_id res chain seq x y z
N MET A 1 -18.20 13.03 -13.27
CA MET A 1 -17.02 12.39 -12.65
C MET A 1 -17.55 11.20 -11.88
N THR A 2 -17.40 9.99 -12.41
CA THR A 2 -17.68 8.77 -11.65
C THR A 2 -16.61 8.68 -10.56
N GLY A 3 -17.03 8.62 -9.30
CA GLY A 3 -16.10 8.48 -8.18
C GLY A 3 -15.30 7.17 -8.25
N VAL A 4 -14.23 7.09 -7.46
CA VAL A 4 -13.47 5.84 -7.29
C VAL A 4 -14.31 4.86 -6.49
N ASP A 5 -14.42 3.62 -6.97
CA ASP A 5 -15.12 2.53 -6.29
C ASP A 5 -14.15 1.81 -5.33
N HIS A 6 -14.07 2.31 -4.10
CA HIS A 6 -13.18 1.77 -3.08
C HIS A 6 -13.62 0.39 -2.56
N ASP A 7 -14.91 0.07 -2.62
CA ASP A 7 -15.42 -1.25 -2.21
C ASP A 7 -14.95 -2.33 -3.20
N ARG A 8 -15.01 -2.04 -4.51
CA ARG A 8 -14.45 -2.90 -5.55
C ARG A 8 -12.94 -3.08 -5.38
N GLN A 9 -12.21 -1.99 -5.09
CA GLN A 9 -10.77 -2.06 -4.86
C GLN A 9 -10.43 -2.94 -3.66
N LEU A 10 -11.14 -2.77 -2.54
CA LEU A 10 -10.96 -3.57 -1.33
C LEU A 10 -11.27 -5.04 -1.56
N ALA A 11 -12.37 -5.35 -2.25
CA ALA A 11 -12.72 -6.71 -2.61
C ALA A 11 -11.60 -7.35 -3.45
N ARG A 12 -11.11 -6.61 -4.46
CA ARG A 12 -10.04 -7.07 -5.35
C ARG A 12 -8.73 -7.34 -4.61
N LEU A 13 -8.32 -6.48 -3.68
CA LEU A 13 -7.13 -6.71 -2.86
C LEU A 13 -7.30 -7.92 -1.95
N THR A 14 -8.47 -8.09 -1.34
CA THR A 14 -8.76 -9.19 -0.40
C THR A 14 -8.80 -10.55 -1.09
N GLU A 15 -9.16 -10.62 -2.37
CA GLU A 15 -9.04 -11.83 -3.19
C GLU A 15 -7.59 -12.27 -3.39
N GLN A 16 -6.66 -11.33 -3.39
CA GLN A 16 -5.26 -11.61 -3.73
C GLN A 16 -4.37 -11.73 -2.50
N VAL A 17 -4.54 -10.88 -1.49
CA VAL A 17 -3.59 -10.77 -0.37
C VAL A 17 -4.31 -10.50 0.96
N PRO A 18 -3.65 -10.77 2.12
CA PRO A 18 -4.23 -10.38 3.41
C PRO A 18 -4.34 -8.86 3.56
N VAL A 19 -5.56 -8.37 3.80
CA VAL A 19 -5.87 -6.94 3.95
C VAL A 19 -6.48 -6.68 5.32
N ARG A 20 -6.19 -5.51 5.89
CA ARG A 20 -6.98 -4.91 6.97
C ARG A 20 -7.30 -3.47 6.62
N VAL A 21 -8.48 -3.02 6.98
CA VAL A 21 -8.88 -1.62 6.84
C VAL A 21 -8.46 -0.86 8.11
N SER A 22 -7.95 0.37 7.92
CA SER A 22 -7.61 1.28 9.02
C SER A 22 -8.63 2.41 9.06
N ASP A 23 -9.09 2.79 10.25
CA ASP A 23 -10.10 3.86 10.40
C ASP A 23 -9.54 5.24 10.01
N CYS A 24 -8.31 5.56 10.44
CA CYS A 24 -7.61 6.79 10.05
C CYS A 24 -6.09 6.57 10.05
N LEU A 25 -5.39 7.28 9.15
CA LEU A 25 -3.92 7.35 9.09
C LEU A 25 -3.39 8.79 9.23
N ASP A 26 -4.27 9.77 9.47
CA ASP A 26 -3.96 11.20 9.62
C ASP A 26 -3.19 11.82 8.44
N VAL A 27 -3.45 11.32 7.22
CA VAL A 27 -2.79 11.74 5.96
C VAL A 27 -3.83 11.99 4.86
N CYS A 28 -4.89 12.72 5.19
CA CYS A 28 -6.04 12.95 4.31
C CYS A 28 -5.64 13.64 2.99
N GLU A 29 -4.53 14.37 2.96
CA GLU A 29 -3.98 14.99 1.75
C GLU A 29 -3.50 13.98 0.69
N HIS A 30 -3.34 12.71 1.06
CA HIS A 30 -2.94 11.62 0.16
C HIS A 30 -4.13 10.82 -0.41
N ALA A 31 -5.37 11.29 -0.23
CA ALA A 31 -6.60 10.64 -0.69
C ALA A 31 -6.70 9.16 -0.25
N ASN A 32 -6.52 8.20 -1.16
CA ASN A 32 -6.53 6.77 -0.84
C ASN A 32 -5.13 6.25 -0.53
N VAL A 33 -4.95 5.70 0.67
CA VAL A 33 -3.65 5.27 1.20
C VAL A 33 -3.61 3.77 1.44
N ILE A 34 -2.60 3.11 0.88
CA ILE A 34 -2.26 1.72 1.16
C ILE A 34 -0.88 1.66 1.84
N VAL A 35 -0.81 0.94 2.96
CA VAL A 35 0.45 0.71 3.68
C VAL A 35 0.86 -0.75 3.52
N VAL A 36 1.88 -0.99 2.71
CA VAL A 36 2.41 -2.34 2.53
C VAL A 36 3.35 -2.68 3.67
N GLN A 37 2.97 -3.70 4.44
CA GLN A 37 3.70 -4.17 5.60
C GLN A 37 4.75 -5.21 5.18
N PRO A 38 6.03 -5.06 5.57
CA PRO A 38 7.02 -6.12 5.36
C PRO A 38 6.62 -7.41 6.08
N SER A 39 7.08 -8.56 5.58
CA SER A 39 6.95 -9.84 6.29
C SER A 39 7.74 -9.83 7.61
N ALA A 40 7.50 -10.79 8.51
CA ALA A 40 8.24 -10.88 9.77
C ALA A 40 9.75 -11.05 9.54
N ALA A 41 10.15 -11.89 8.58
CA ALA A 41 11.54 -12.09 8.20
C ALA A 41 12.16 -10.80 7.61
N ALA A 42 11.45 -10.13 6.70
CA ALA A 42 11.93 -8.86 6.13
C ALA A 42 12.08 -7.77 7.21
N ARG A 43 11.14 -7.68 8.16
CA ARG A 43 11.25 -6.76 9.31
C ARG A 43 12.47 -7.06 10.17
N ALA A 44 12.77 -8.33 10.43
CA ALA A 44 13.96 -8.71 11.20
C ALA A 44 15.25 -8.30 10.48
N GLY A 45 15.24 -8.31 9.14
CA GLY A 45 16.31 -7.76 8.30
C GLY A 45 16.33 -6.23 8.19
N GLY A 46 15.46 -5.51 8.90
CA GLY A 46 15.42 -4.05 8.92
C GLY A 46 14.47 -3.40 7.92
N ALA A 47 13.69 -4.18 7.14
CA ALA A 47 12.70 -3.63 6.22
C ALA A 47 11.65 -2.79 6.96
N ARG A 48 11.19 -1.73 6.31
CA ARG A 48 10.18 -0.79 6.82
C ARG A 48 8.92 -0.82 5.96
N PRO A 49 7.75 -0.45 6.51
CA PRO A 49 6.53 -0.29 5.72
C PRO A 49 6.73 0.75 4.61
N VAL A 50 6.11 0.50 3.47
CA VAL A 50 6.04 1.46 2.35
C VAL A 50 4.63 2.02 2.30
N TRP A 51 4.56 3.35 2.16
CA TRP A 51 3.32 4.12 2.17
C TRP A 51 3.04 4.61 0.76
N LEU A 52 1.87 4.27 0.25
CA LEU A 52 1.42 4.58 -1.11
C LEU A 52 0.16 5.43 -1.00
N GLY A 53 0.19 6.65 -1.52
CA GLY A 53 -0.93 7.58 -1.55
C GLY A 53 -1.52 7.68 -2.95
N LEU A 54 -2.69 8.31 -3.08
CA LEU A 54 -3.36 8.55 -4.36
C LEU A 54 -3.65 7.26 -5.16
N VAL A 55 -3.82 6.12 -4.49
CA VAL A 55 -4.02 4.80 -5.13
C VAL A 55 -5.46 4.66 -5.64
N ASN A 56 -5.81 5.47 -6.62
CA ASN A 56 -7.15 5.55 -7.21
C ASN A 56 -7.25 4.78 -8.53
N ASP A 57 -6.12 4.32 -9.06
CA ASP A 57 -6.03 3.59 -10.31
C ASP A 57 -6.13 2.06 -10.05
N PRO A 58 -7.01 1.33 -10.77
CA PRO A 58 -7.03 -0.12 -10.72
C PRO A 58 -5.67 -0.76 -11.02
N ASP A 59 -4.87 -0.22 -11.94
CA ASP A 59 -3.58 -0.80 -12.31
C ASP A 59 -2.59 -0.76 -11.14
N ALA A 60 -2.56 0.35 -10.40
CA ALA A 60 -1.76 0.46 -9.18
C ALA A 60 -2.22 -0.55 -8.10
N THR A 61 -3.50 -0.90 -8.08
CA THR A 61 -4.03 -1.92 -7.16
C THR A 61 -3.46 -3.30 -7.48
N GLU A 62 -3.42 -3.66 -8.77
CA GLU A 62 -2.85 -4.93 -9.23
C GLU A 62 -1.33 -4.98 -9.01
N ASP A 63 -0.62 -3.89 -9.29
CA ASP A 63 0.83 -3.79 -9.06
C ASP A 63 1.19 -3.97 -7.57
N ILE A 64 0.39 -3.39 -6.68
CA ILE A 64 0.56 -3.57 -5.22
C ILE A 64 0.31 -5.04 -4.83
N ALA A 65 -0.77 -5.65 -5.31
CA ALA A 65 -1.08 -7.04 -4.99
C ALA A 65 0.01 -7.99 -5.49
N ALA A 66 0.49 -7.80 -6.73
CA ALA A 66 1.58 -8.56 -7.31
C ALA A 66 2.88 -8.39 -6.52
N TRP A 67 3.20 -7.17 -6.09
CA TRP A 67 4.39 -6.91 -5.28
C TRP A 67 4.30 -7.58 -3.90
N VAL A 68 3.13 -7.54 -3.25
CA VAL A 68 2.91 -8.24 -1.98
C VAL A 68 3.05 -9.76 -2.13
N GLN A 69 2.53 -10.33 -3.23
CA GLN A 69 2.70 -11.75 -3.55
C GLN A 69 4.16 -12.14 -3.81
N ALA A 70 4.95 -11.22 -4.39
CA ALA A 70 6.40 -11.39 -4.52
C ALA A 70 7.16 -11.26 -3.18
N GLY A 71 6.48 -10.92 -2.08
CA GLY A 71 7.02 -10.82 -0.73
C GLY A 71 7.06 -9.40 -0.16
N GLY A 72 6.79 -8.39 -0.98
CA GLY A 72 6.67 -6.99 -0.57
C GLY A 72 7.99 -6.36 -0.09
N PRO A 73 7.90 -5.28 0.72
CA PRO A 73 9.05 -4.48 1.16
C PRO A 73 10.16 -5.32 1.79
N GLY A 74 11.38 -5.18 1.25
CA GLY A 74 12.58 -5.84 1.74
C GLY A 74 12.75 -7.30 1.28
N ALA A 75 11.73 -7.92 0.67
CA ALA A 75 11.83 -9.23 0.05
C ALA A 75 11.80 -9.16 -1.48
N ALA A 76 11.02 -8.23 -2.04
CA ALA A 76 11.00 -7.91 -3.47
C ALA A 76 11.25 -6.41 -3.69
N PRO A 77 11.96 -6.01 -4.77
CA PRO A 77 12.11 -4.61 -5.11
C PRO A 77 10.74 -3.97 -5.36
N CYS A 78 10.56 -2.73 -4.93
CA CYS A 78 9.35 -1.97 -5.25
C CYS A 78 9.34 -1.71 -6.77
N PRO A 79 8.27 -2.05 -7.50
CA PRO A 79 8.14 -1.68 -8.90
C PRO A 79 8.31 -0.17 -9.11
N ASP A 80 9.04 0.22 -10.16
CA ASP A 80 9.33 1.65 -10.42
C ASP A 80 8.05 2.49 -10.56
N ILE A 81 7.00 1.92 -11.15
CA ILE A 81 5.69 2.58 -11.28
C ILE A 81 5.06 2.93 -9.93
N LEU A 82 5.24 2.07 -8.92
CA LEU A 82 4.73 2.34 -7.57
C LEU A 82 5.49 3.49 -6.90
N GLY A 83 6.70 3.81 -7.36
CA GLY A 83 7.47 4.97 -6.92
C GLY A 83 6.73 6.30 -7.08
N LEU A 84 5.80 6.40 -8.04
CA LEU A 84 4.95 7.59 -8.23
C LEU A 84 3.95 7.81 -7.07
N TYR A 85 3.63 6.75 -6.34
CA TYR A 85 2.67 6.76 -5.24
C TYR A 85 3.36 6.81 -3.87
N VAL A 86 4.68 6.53 -3.82
CA VAL A 86 5.45 6.48 -2.57
C VAL A 86 5.52 7.86 -1.93
N PHE A 87 5.16 7.93 -0.66
CA PHE A 87 5.37 9.12 0.16
C PHE A 87 5.92 8.76 1.55
N THR A 88 6.49 9.76 2.22
CA THR A 88 6.92 9.61 3.61
C THR A 88 5.79 10.07 4.52
N PRO A 89 5.23 9.21 5.39
CA PRO A 89 4.20 9.64 6.33
C PRO A 89 4.77 10.63 7.35
N PRO A 90 3.94 11.52 7.91
CA PRO A 90 4.36 12.36 9.02
C PRO A 90 4.82 11.49 10.18
N ARG A 91 5.88 11.92 10.87
CA ARG A 91 6.29 11.25 12.12
C ARG A 91 5.16 11.42 13.12
N ARG A 92 4.69 10.31 13.69
CA ARG A 92 3.73 10.36 14.80
C ARG A 92 4.37 11.20 15.92
N ALA A 93 3.78 12.35 16.23
CA ALA A 93 4.14 13.10 17.44
C ALA A 93 3.83 12.20 18.64
N LYS A 94 4.80 12.05 19.53
CA LYS A 94 4.68 11.19 20.71
C LYS A 94 3.78 11.84 21.76
#